data_AF-A0A9W5T8X7-F1
#
_entry.id   AF-A0A9W5T8X7-F1
#
_cell.length_a   1.000
_cell.length_b   1.000
_cell.length_c   1.000
_cell.angle_alpha   90.00
_cell.angle_beta   90.00
_cell.angle_gamma   90.00
#
_symmetry.space_group_name_H-M   'P 1'
#
loop_
_entity.id
_entity.type
_entity.pdbx_description
1 polymer ?
#
loop_
_entity_poly.entity_id
_entity_poly.type
_entity_poly.pdbx_seq_one_letter_code
_entity_poly.pdbx_strand_id
1 'polypeptide(L)'
;MNLTELPTMESESPMMAEFDHQSHSSDRKVLRSFCFLSGCAMCVVSALNILNILSIGKPALYILNIIQGIFGFSIMVFEGDEYSSLAPYANVLDVHFKFLHFYMGRALFFALVGLHCALLTQLSVLYYPLALIWIGVASFIIANRQRESLSWYQE
;
A
#
# COMPACT_ATOMS: atom_id res chain seq x y z
N MET A 1 -45.09 11.83 -43.08
CA MET A 1 -43.89 12.39 -42.42
C MET A 1 -43.39 11.33 -41.47
N ASN A 2 -42.22 10.78 -41.79
CA ASN A 2 -41.59 9.67 -41.12
C ASN A 2 -40.27 10.18 -40.54
N LEU A 3 -40.07 10.05 -39.22
CA LEU A 3 -38.77 9.97 -38.56
C LEU A 3 -39.01 9.58 -37.10
N THR A 4 -38.95 8.26 -36.91
CA THR A 4 -38.70 7.50 -35.69
C THR A 4 -37.91 8.25 -34.62
N GLU A 5 -38.51 8.41 -33.44
CA GLU A 5 -37.78 8.57 -32.19
C GLU A 5 -36.98 7.30 -31.92
N LEU A 6 -35.65 7.40 -31.91
CA LEU A 6 -34.75 6.37 -31.44
C LEU A 6 -34.85 6.31 -29.90
N PRO A 7 -35.22 5.18 -29.29
CA PRO A 7 -34.96 5.00 -27.87
C PRO A 7 -33.44 4.88 -27.69
N THR A 8 -32.83 5.86 -27.01
CA THR A 8 -31.45 5.74 -26.55
C THR A 8 -31.38 4.61 -25.53
N MET A 9 -30.78 3.50 -25.95
CA MET A 9 -30.49 2.34 -25.12
C MET A 9 -29.30 2.69 -24.21
N GLU A 10 -29.53 3.54 -23.20
CA GLU A 10 -28.61 3.80 -22.09
C GLU A 10 -29.02 2.94 -20.89
N SER A 11 -29.10 1.63 -21.12
CA SER A 11 -29.16 0.66 -20.03
C SER A 11 -27.78 0.06 -19.87
N GLU A 12 -26.86 0.82 -19.28
CA GLU A 12 -25.72 0.20 -18.59
C GLU A 12 -26.29 -0.87 -17.68
N SER A 13 -26.07 -2.12 -18.06
CA SER A 13 -26.78 -3.25 -17.46
C SER A 13 -26.34 -3.33 -16.00
N PRO A 14 -27.27 -3.42 -15.02
CA PRO A 14 -26.93 -3.48 -13.59
C PRO A 14 -25.99 -4.64 -13.27
N MET A 15 -25.98 -5.68 -14.11
CA MET A 15 -25.04 -6.80 -14.05
C MET A 15 -23.58 -6.38 -14.28
N MET A 16 -23.31 -5.40 -15.13
CA MET A 16 -21.96 -4.91 -15.41
C MET A 16 -21.44 -4.04 -14.25
N ALA A 17 -22.32 -3.24 -13.65
CA ALA A 17 -22.03 -2.50 -12.42
C ALA A 17 -21.76 -3.44 -11.23
N GLU A 18 -22.51 -4.54 -11.10
CA GLU A 18 -22.28 -5.56 -10.05
C GLU A 18 -20.92 -6.27 -10.25
N PHE A 19 -20.56 -6.62 -11.48
CA PHE A 19 -19.26 -7.23 -11.81
C PHE A 19 -18.08 -6.28 -11.54
N ASP A 20 -18.19 -5.00 -11.93
CA ASP A 20 -17.17 -4.00 -11.64
C ASP A 20 -17.03 -3.75 -10.13
N HIS A 21 -18.15 -3.70 -9.40
CA HIS A 21 -18.15 -3.50 -7.96
C HIS A 21 -17.56 -4.70 -7.21
N GLN A 22 -17.81 -5.93 -7.69
CA GLN A 22 -17.27 -7.15 -7.12
C GLN A 22 -15.78 -7.31 -7.42
N SER A 23 -15.35 -6.99 -8.65
CA SER A 23 -13.94 -6.98 -9.08
C SER A 23 -13.10 -5.98 -8.28
N HIS A 24 -13.57 -4.73 -8.15
CA HIS A 24 -12.90 -3.71 -7.34
C HIS A 24 -12.75 -4.10 -5.86
N SER A 25 -13.74 -4.81 -5.30
CA SER A 25 -13.68 -5.29 -3.91
C SER A 25 -12.64 -6.40 -3.71
N SER A 26 -12.49 -7.27 -4.72
CA SER A 26 -11.54 -8.38 -4.70
C SER A 26 -10.10 -7.88 -4.81
N ASP A 27 -9.83 -6.99 -5.77
CA ASP A 27 -8.49 -6.43 -5.99
C ASP A 27 -7.98 -5.66 -4.76
N ARG A 28 -8.88 -4.95 -4.07
CA ARG A 28 -8.55 -4.23 -2.85
C ARG A 28 -8.17 -5.16 -1.70
N LYS A 29 -8.86 -6.30 -1.56
CA LYS A 29 -8.54 -7.34 -0.55
C LYS A 29 -7.20 -8.03 -0.85
N VAL A 30 -6.95 -8.35 -2.11
CA VAL A 30 -5.67 -8.94 -2.55
C VAL A 30 -4.52 -7.98 -2.29
N LEU A 31 -4.67 -6.70 -2.65
CA LEU A 31 -3.66 -5.67 -2.37
C LEU A 31 -3.41 -5.51 -0.87
N ARG A 32 -4.47 -5.55 -0.05
CA ARG A 32 -4.38 -5.50 1.42
C ARG A 32 -3.54 -6.66 1.96
N SER A 33 -3.86 -7.88 1.55
CA SER A 33 -3.14 -9.10 1.95
C SER A 33 -1.68 -9.07 1.48
N PHE A 34 -1.43 -8.54 0.28
CA PHE A 34 -0.09 -8.42 -0.25
C PHE A 34 0.75 -7.39 0.53
N CYS A 35 0.17 -6.23 0.85
CA CYS A 35 0.80 -5.23 1.73
C CYS A 35 1.08 -5.76 3.13
N PHE A 36 0.16 -6.56 3.68
CA PHE A 36 0.37 -7.22 4.98
C PHE A 36 1.57 -8.17 4.91
N LEU A 37 1.61 -9.05 3.90
CA LEU A 37 2.69 -10.02 3.73
C LEU A 37 4.04 -9.34 3.46
N SER A 38 4.06 -8.28 2.65
CA SER A 38 5.28 -7.51 2.38
C SER A 38 5.75 -6.75 3.63
N GLY A 39 4.83 -6.25 4.47
CA GLY A 39 5.13 -5.69 5.79
C GLY A 39 5.80 -6.72 6.70
N CYS A 40 5.27 -7.94 6.79
CA CYS A 40 5.89 -9.04 7.54
C CYS A 40 7.28 -9.38 7.01
N ALA A 41 7.44 -9.50 5.68
CA ALA A 41 8.74 -9.76 5.06
C ALA A 41 9.75 -8.66 5.40
N MET A 42 9.32 -7.40 5.45
CA MET A 42 10.16 -6.27 5.83
C MET A 42 10.64 -6.36 7.28
N CYS A 43 9.77 -6.77 8.21
CA CYS A 43 10.16 -7.03 9.60
C CYS A 43 11.21 -8.14 9.71
N VAL A 44 11.04 -9.24 8.96
CA VAL A 44 12.00 -10.36 8.95
C VAL A 44 13.35 -9.92 8.39
N VAL A 45 13.36 -9.24 7.24
CA VAL A 45 14.60 -8.73 6.62
C VAL A 45 15.29 -7.73 7.55
N SER A 46 14.54 -6.87 8.24
CA SER A 46 15.08 -5.94 9.24
C SER A 46 15.73 -6.68 10.41
N ALA A 47 15.06 -7.69 10.98
CA ALA A 47 15.59 -8.51 12.07
C ALA A 47 16.87 -9.27 11.66
N LEU A 48 16.90 -9.86 10.46
CA LEU A 48 18.09 -10.52 9.92
C LEU A 48 19.27 -9.55 9.78
N ASN A 49 19.01 -8.31 9.36
CA ASN A 49 20.06 -7.29 9.24
C ASN A 49 20.50 -6.71 10.60
N ILE A 50 19.63 -6.71 11.61
CA ILE A 50 19.99 -6.36 13.00
C ILE A 50 20.97 -7.40 13.57
N LEU A 51 20.73 -8.68 13.31
CA LEU A 51 21.60 -9.77 13.75
C LEU A 51 22.94 -9.81 13.01
N ASN A 52 23.05 -9.13 11.86
CA ASN A 52 24.27 -9.10 11.08
C ASN A 52 25.28 -8.09 11.68
N ILE A 53 26.20 -8.61 12.50
CA ILE A 53 27.29 -7.87 13.18
C ILE A 53 28.18 -7.07 12.21
N LEU A 54 28.25 -7.43 10.92
CA LEU A 54 29.00 -6.67 9.91
C LEU A 54 28.40 -5.27 9.63
N SER A 55 27.16 -5.01 10.04
CA SER A 55 26.51 -3.70 9.92
C SER A 55 27.04 -2.64 10.91
N ILE A 56 27.86 -3.01 11.89
CA ILE A 56 28.46 -2.08 12.87
C ILE A 56 29.36 -1.03 12.18
N GLY A 57 29.88 -1.33 10.98
CA GLY A 57 30.69 -0.38 10.20
C GLY A 57 29.95 0.87 9.73
N LYS A 58 28.61 0.88 9.75
CA LYS A 58 27.77 2.02 9.32
C LYS A 58 26.60 2.22 10.29
N PRO A 59 26.80 2.90 11.44
CA PRO A 59 25.77 3.05 12.46
C PRO A 59 24.51 3.78 11.95
N ALA A 60 24.66 4.71 11.01
CA ALA A 60 23.53 5.40 10.38
C ALA A 60 22.59 4.44 9.62
N LEU A 61 23.14 3.49 8.86
CA LEU A 61 22.33 2.51 8.13
C LEU A 61 21.65 1.51 9.08
N TYR A 62 22.29 1.21 10.21
CA TYR A 62 21.71 0.35 11.23
C TYR A 62 20.49 1.00 11.90
N ILE A 63 20.57 2.29 12.22
CA ILE A 63 19.42 3.07 12.74
C ILE A 63 18.29 3.08 11.71
N LEU A 64 18.61 3.34 10.44
CA LEU A 64 17.62 3.30 9.36
C LEU A 64 16.97 1.91 9.22
N ASN A 65 17.73 0.84 9.43
CA ASN A 65 17.19 -0.52 9.43
C ASN A 65 16.17 -0.74 10.56
N ILE A 66 16.44 -0.23 11.77
CA ILE A 66 15.49 -0.32 12.88
C ILE A 66 14.20 0.45 12.54
N ILE A 67 14.34 1.66 12.02
CA ILE A 67 13.19 2.47 11.56
C ILE A 67 12.39 1.71 10.48
N GLN A 68 13.07 1.00 9.59
CA GLN A 68 12.43 0.17 8.58
C GLN A 68 11.62 -0.98 9.20
N GLY A 69 12.14 -1.62 10.24
CA GLY A 69 11.39 -2.62 11.00
C GLY A 69 10.11 -2.03 11.62
N ILE A 70 10.19 -0.82 12.17
CA ILE A 70 9.03 -0.09 12.72
C ILE A 70 8.01 0.20 11.61
N PHE A 71 8.44 0.69 10.44
CA PHE A 71 7.52 0.90 9.32
C PHE A 71 6.85 -0.38 8.85
N GLY A 72 7.57 -1.50 8.80
CA GLY A 72 7.01 -2.80 8.43
C GLY A 72 5.95 -3.26 9.43
N PHE A 73 6.22 -3.07 10.72
CA PHE A 73 5.28 -3.37 11.79
C PHE A 73 4.04 -2.48 11.72
N SER A 74 4.22 -1.17 11.48
CA SER A 74 3.11 -0.24 11.28
C SER A 74 2.19 -0.66 10.13
N ILE A 75 2.77 -1.10 9.00
CA ILE A 75 1.98 -1.57 7.85
C ILE A 75 1.25 -2.88 8.18
N MET A 76 1.94 -3.81 8.84
CA MET A 76 1.34 -5.07 9.29
C MET A 76 0.14 -4.82 10.22
N VAL A 77 0.27 -3.88 11.17
CA VAL A 77 -0.82 -3.50 12.08
C VAL A 77 -1.98 -2.81 11.33
N PHE A 78 -1.67 -1.89 10.42
CA PHE A 78 -2.68 -1.13 9.70
C PHE A 78 -3.49 -2.01 8.73
N GLU A 79 -2.81 -2.89 7.98
CA GLU A 79 -3.48 -3.80 7.05
C GLU A 79 -4.09 -5.02 7.76
N GLY A 80 -3.58 -5.36 8.95
CA GLY A 80 -3.98 -6.50 9.77
C GLY A 80 -5.03 -6.21 10.84
N ASP A 81 -5.79 -5.12 10.73
CA ASP A 81 -6.87 -4.74 11.67
C ASP A 81 -7.90 -5.86 11.92
N GLU A 82 -8.07 -6.78 10.96
CA GLU A 82 -8.96 -7.95 11.10
C GLU A 82 -8.43 -9.01 12.10
N TYR A 83 -7.15 -8.92 12.50
CA TYR A 83 -6.56 -9.85 13.46
C TYR A 83 -6.66 -9.31 14.88
N SER A 84 -7.40 -10.05 15.74
CA SER A 84 -7.63 -9.69 17.15
C SER A 84 -6.36 -9.43 17.97
N SER A 85 -5.21 -9.97 17.58
CA SER A 85 -3.93 -9.74 18.26
C SER A 85 -3.28 -8.39 17.93
N LEU A 86 -3.67 -7.73 16.83
CA LEU A 86 -3.10 -6.44 16.40
C LEU A 86 -3.99 -5.24 16.79
N ALA A 87 -5.24 -5.48 17.20
CA ALA A 87 -6.18 -4.48 17.68
C ALA A 87 -5.62 -3.47 18.72
N PRO A 88 -4.85 -3.86 19.77
CA PRO A 88 -4.31 -2.88 20.72
C PRO A 88 -3.26 -1.95 20.09
N TYR A 89 -2.52 -2.42 19.10
CA TYR A 89 -1.52 -1.63 18.38
C TYR A 89 -2.18 -0.74 17.33
N ALA A 90 -3.28 -1.19 16.71
CA ALA A 90 -4.04 -0.42 15.75
C ALA A 90 -4.54 0.90 16.35
N ASN A 91 -5.05 0.88 17.59
CA ASN A 91 -5.53 2.09 18.27
C ASN A 91 -4.40 3.11 18.51
N VAL A 92 -3.21 2.66 18.90
CA VAL A 92 -2.04 3.55 19.08
C VAL A 92 -1.60 4.14 17.74
N LEU A 93 -1.56 3.30 16.70
CA LEU A 93 -1.20 3.71 15.36
C LEU A 93 -2.19 4.71 14.80
N ASP A 94 -3.49 4.52 14.99
CA ASP A 94 -4.54 5.38 14.46
C ASP A 94 -4.48 6.79 15.07
N VAL A 95 -4.12 6.90 16.36
CA VAL A 95 -3.89 8.19 17.02
C VAL A 95 -2.70 8.94 16.42
N HIS A 96 -1.60 8.24 16.11
CA HIS A 96 -0.35 8.87 15.64
C HIS A 96 -0.28 9.04 14.12
N PHE A 97 -0.95 8.16 13.38
CA PHE A 97 -0.93 8.05 11.92
C PHE A 97 -2.31 8.36 11.33
N LYS A 98 -3.04 9.35 11.86
CA LYS A 98 -4.29 9.86 11.24
C LYS A 98 -4.12 10.22 9.77
N PHE A 99 -2.91 10.56 9.33
CA PHE A 99 -2.65 10.85 7.92
C PHE A 99 -2.71 9.61 7.01
N LEU A 100 -2.54 8.39 7.53
CA LEU A 100 -2.70 7.15 6.75
C LEU A 100 -4.16 6.88 6.36
N HIS A 101 -5.12 7.46 7.10
CA HIS A 101 -6.53 7.44 6.71
C HIS A 101 -6.80 8.27 5.44
N PHE A 102 -5.97 9.29 5.16
CA PHE A 102 -6.05 10.04 3.92
C PHE A 102 -5.31 9.34 2.79
N TYR A 103 -5.96 9.29 1.62
CA TYR A 103 -5.42 8.61 0.44
C TYR A 103 -4.02 9.08 0.03
N MET A 104 -3.78 10.41 -0.03
CA MET A 104 -2.43 10.92 -0.32
C MET A 104 -1.43 10.60 0.79
N GLY A 105 -1.86 10.66 2.05
CA GLY A 105 -0.98 10.36 3.17
C GLY A 105 -0.50 8.91 3.11
N ARG A 106 -1.40 7.98 2.77
CA ARG A 106 -1.08 6.57 2.53
C ARG A 106 -0.15 6.37 1.33
N ALA A 107 -0.41 7.03 0.20
CA ALA A 107 0.46 6.96 -0.98
C ALA A 107 1.88 7.48 -0.70
N LEU A 108 1.98 8.65 -0.06
CA LEU A 108 3.25 9.27 0.33
C LEU A 108 4.00 8.40 1.35
N PHE A 109 3.28 7.80 2.29
CA PHE A 109 3.87 6.87 3.25
C PHE A 109 4.51 5.67 2.55
N PHE A 110 3.80 4.99 1.65
CA PHE A 110 4.37 3.87 0.91
C PHE A 110 5.53 4.28 0.00
N ALA A 111 5.47 5.46 -0.62
CA ALA A 111 6.58 6.00 -1.41
C ALA A 111 7.82 6.24 -0.53
N LEU A 112 7.64 6.79 0.68
CA LEU A 112 8.72 7.03 1.63
C LEU A 112 9.32 5.71 2.13
N VAL A 113 8.49 4.70 2.40
CA VAL A 113 8.92 3.35 2.77
C VAL A 113 9.73 2.70 1.64
N GLY A 114 9.28 2.85 0.39
CA GLY A 114 10.01 2.38 -0.80
C GLY A 114 11.36 3.08 -0.96
N LEU A 115 11.41 4.40 -0.74
CA LEU A 115 12.66 5.16 -0.75
C LEU A 115 13.62 4.72 0.37
N HIS A 116 13.12 4.46 1.57
CA HIS A 116 13.93 3.90 2.66
C HIS A 116 14.48 2.51 2.30
N CYS A 117 13.67 1.63 1.72
CA CYS A 117 14.15 0.34 1.20
C CYS A 117 15.27 0.54 0.20
N ALA A 118 15.12 1.48 -0.75
CA ALA A 118 16.13 1.77 -1.76
C ALA A 118 17.47 2.21 -1.13
N LEU A 119 17.43 3.05 -0.09
CA LEU A 119 18.63 3.45 0.66
C LEU A 119 19.28 2.27 1.40
N LEU A 120 18.46 1.40 1.99
CA LEU A 120 18.91 0.21 2.72
C LEU A 120 19.45 -0.91 1.82
N THR A 121 19.31 -0.81 0.49
CA THR A 121 19.99 -1.73 -0.45
C THR A 121 21.50 -1.71 -0.29
N GLN A 122 22.07 -0.60 0.19
CA GLN A 122 23.49 -0.49 0.54
C GLN A 122 23.89 -1.41 1.70
N LEU A 123 22.93 -1.81 2.54
CA LEU A 123 23.14 -2.70 3.67
C LEU A 123 22.86 -4.16 3.28
N SER A 124 21.79 -4.40 2.52
CA SER A 124 21.41 -5.73 2.07
C SER A 124 20.64 -5.68 0.76
N VAL A 125 21.02 -6.55 -0.18
CA VAL A 125 20.33 -6.68 -1.48
C VAL A 125 18.87 -7.13 -1.30
N LEU A 126 18.53 -7.73 -0.15
CA LEU A 126 17.17 -8.15 0.19
C LEU A 126 16.16 -6.98 0.18
N TYR A 127 16.59 -5.73 0.39
CA TYR A 127 15.70 -4.57 0.31
C TYR A 127 15.34 -4.16 -1.11
N TYR A 128 16.06 -4.64 -2.13
CA TYR A 128 15.79 -4.30 -3.52
C TYR A 128 14.39 -4.75 -3.98
N PRO A 129 13.99 -6.04 -3.85
CA PRO A 129 12.64 -6.45 -4.21
C PRO A 129 11.56 -5.76 -3.36
N LEU A 130 11.84 -5.51 -2.07
CA LEU A 130 10.96 -4.75 -1.19
C LEU A 130 10.77 -3.30 -1.67
N ALA A 131 11.81 -2.64 -2.15
CA ALA A 131 11.72 -1.29 -2.70
C ALA A 131 10.79 -1.25 -3.92
N LEU A 132 10.95 -2.21 -4.84
CA LEU A 132 10.09 -2.32 -6.03
C LEU A 132 8.63 -2.54 -5.66
N ILE A 133 8.36 -3.40 -4.68
CA ILE A 133 7.00 -3.64 -4.17
C ILE A 133 6.38 -2.34 -3.66
N TRP A 134 7.06 -1.62 -2.76
CA TRP A 134 6.48 -0.42 -2.15
C TRP A 134 6.30 0.73 -3.14
N ILE A 135 7.25 0.91 -4.07
CA ILE A 135 7.10 1.89 -5.15
C ILE A 135 5.93 1.50 -6.06
N GLY A 136 5.80 0.22 -6.42
CA GLY A 136 4.68 -0.29 -7.22
C GLY A 136 3.32 -0.06 -6.55
N VAL A 137 3.21 -0.34 -5.25
CA VAL A 137 1.99 -0.08 -4.47
C VAL A 137 1.68 1.42 -4.44
N ALA A 138 2.66 2.29 -4.20
CA ALA A 138 2.46 3.72 -4.20
C ALA A 138 2.02 4.24 -5.59
N SER A 139 2.64 3.76 -6.66
CA SER A 139 2.26 4.10 -8.04
C SER A 139 0.85 3.62 -8.38
N PHE A 140 0.46 2.42 -7.95
CA PHE A 140 -0.89 1.89 -8.18
C PHE A 140 -1.95 2.73 -7.47
N ILE A 141 -1.70 3.14 -6.22
CA ILE A 141 -2.57 4.04 -5.47
C ILE A 141 -2.67 5.39 -6.21
N ILE A 142 -1.55 6.00 -6.61
CA ILE A 142 -1.60 7.29 -7.34
C ILE A 142 -2.37 7.16 -8.67
N ALA A 143 -2.14 6.08 -9.43
CA ALA A 143 -2.78 5.84 -10.72
C ALA A 143 -4.30 5.63 -10.59
N ASN A 144 -4.75 4.84 -9.61
CA ASN A 144 -6.18 4.62 -9.38
C ASN A 144 -6.90 5.92 -9.02
N ARG A 145 -6.27 6.80 -8.24
CA ARG A 145 -6.86 8.11 -7.96
C ARG A 145 -6.95 8.99 -9.20
N GLN A 146 -5.95 8.99 -10.06
CA GLN A 146 -6.03 9.78 -11.30
C GLN A 146 -7.21 9.33 -12.16
N ARG A 147 -7.47 8.01 -12.23
CA ARG A 147 -8.61 7.45 -12.93
C ARG A 147 -9.96 7.95 -12.36
N GLU A 148 -10.11 7.95 -11.03
CA GLU A 148 -11.31 8.48 -10.37
C GLU A 148 -11.49 10.00 -10.54
N SER A 149 -10.39 10.76 -10.64
CA SER A 149 -10.48 12.22 -10.88
C SER A 149 -10.83 12.59 -12.32
N LEU A 150 -10.51 11.71 -13.28
CA LEU A 150 -10.75 11.92 -14.70
C LEU A 150 -12.19 11.59 -15.11
N SER A 151 -12.84 10.62 -14.45
CA SER A 151 -14.24 10.27 -14.74
C SER A 151 -15.22 11.42 -14.42
N TRP A 152 -14.88 12.32 -13.51
CA TRP A 152 -15.66 13.54 -13.21
C TRP A 152 -15.52 14.66 -14.26
N TYR A 153 -14.62 14.51 -15.24
CA TYR A 153 -14.39 15.50 -16.29
C TYR A 153 -14.99 15.08 -17.65
N GLN A 154 -15.71 13.96 -17.71
CA GLN A 154 -16.33 13.42 -18.92
C GLN A 154 -17.87 13.51 -18.95
N GLU A 155 -18.51 14.17 -17.97
CA GLU A 155 -19.92 14.58 -18.07
C GLU A 155 -20.06 16.02 -18.59
#